data_AF-A0A969T7Q5-F1
#
_entry.id   AF-A0A969T7Q5-F1
#
_cell.length_a   1.000
_cell.length_b   1.000
_cell.length_c   1.000
_cell.angle_alpha   90.00
_cell.angle_beta   90.00
_cell.angle_gamma   90.00
#
_symmetry.space_group_name_H-M   'P 1'
#
loop_
_entity.id
_entity.type
_entity.pdbx_description
1 polymer ?
#
loop_
_entity_poly.entity_id
_entity_poly.type
_entity_poly.pdbx_seq_one_letter_code
_entity_poly.pdbx_strand_id
1 'polypeptide(L)'
;METIVELIQNFADGLHHTKEESLLFPKMVEKGFSFQQGPIAVMMNDHAEGRNFVKGISEAVSLYKSGNTSVKVDILKNMLGYIELLRAHIEKENNILFRMADKALTDEEQNYYQTSLKSWKTIL
;
A
#
# COMPACT_ATOMS: atom_id res chain seq x y z
N MET A 1 -0.12 17.31 -10.24
CA MET A 1 -0.83 16.70 -9.09
C MET A 1 -1.59 15.47 -9.53
N GLU A 2 -2.31 15.52 -10.66
CA GLU A 2 -2.89 14.33 -11.30
C GLU A 2 -1.86 13.23 -11.54
N THR A 3 -0.66 13.58 -12.04
CA THR A 3 0.45 12.63 -12.22
C THR A 3 0.86 11.90 -10.93
N ILE A 4 0.70 12.53 -9.75
CA ILE A 4 1.03 11.91 -8.46
C ILE A 4 -0.11 10.98 -8.02
N VAL A 5 -1.37 11.41 -8.16
CA VAL A 5 -2.54 10.58 -7.88
C VAL A 5 -2.55 9.34 -8.78
N GLU A 6 -2.31 9.51 -10.07
CA GLU A 6 -2.20 8.42 -11.05
C GLU A 6 -1.04 7.47 -10.71
N LEU A 7 0.11 7.99 -10.30
CA LEU A 7 1.23 7.14 -9.89
C LEU A 7 0.87 6.32 -8.65
N ILE A 8 0.25 6.93 -7.64
CA ILE A 8 -0.14 6.20 -6.44
C ILE A 8 -1.21 5.15 -6.76
N GLN A 9 -2.25 5.51 -7.50
CA GLN A 9 -3.35 4.60 -7.83
C GLN A 9 -2.90 3.42 -8.71
N ASN A 10 -2.07 3.67 -9.73
CA ASN A 10 -1.70 2.62 -10.68
C ASN A 10 -0.50 1.79 -10.19
N PHE A 11 0.45 2.39 -9.47
CA PHE A 11 1.68 1.72 -9.04
C PHE A 11 1.62 1.25 -7.59
N ALA A 12 1.47 2.17 -6.64
CA ALA A 12 1.50 1.81 -5.22
C ALA A 12 0.30 0.94 -4.82
N ASP A 13 -0.92 1.37 -5.16
CA ASP A 13 -2.11 0.62 -4.82
C ASP A 13 -2.40 -0.48 -5.85
N GLY A 14 -2.51 -0.11 -7.12
CA GLY A 14 -2.91 -1.03 -8.20
C GLY A 14 -1.95 -2.19 -8.44
N LEU A 15 -0.65 -2.00 -8.15
CA LEU A 15 0.38 -3.02 -8.40
C LEU A 15 0.99 -3.56 -7.10
N HIS A 16 1.50 -2.71 -6.20
CA HIS A 16 2.18 -3.17 -4.98
C HIS A 16 1.20 -3.76 -3.97
N HIS A 17 0.24 -2.98 -3.47
CA HIS A 17 -0.73 -3.50 -2.50
C HIS A 17 -1.53 -4.69 -3.06
N THR A 18 -1.95 -4.65 -4.33
CA THR A 18 -2.64 -5.80 -4.96
C THR A 18 -1.85 -7.10 -4.84
N LYS A 19 -0.52 -7.06 -5.01
CA LYS A 19 0.32 -8.27 -4.89
C LYS A 19 0.34 -8.77 -3.45
N GLU A 20 0.45 -7.87 -2.49
CA GLU A 20 0.44 -8.25 -1.08
C GLU A 20 -0.91 -8.82 -0.66
N GLU A 21 -2.00 -8.10 -0.95
CA GLU A 21 -3.37 -8.46 -0.59
C GLU A 21 -3.85 -9.74 -1.29
N SER A 22 -3.43 -9.98 -2.54
CA SER A 22 -3.91 -11.12 -3.34
C SER A 22 -3.01 -12.35 -3.29
N LEU A 23 -1.73 -12.21 -2.94
CA LEU A 23 -0.76 -13.31 -3.01
C LEU A 23 -0.05 -13.55 -1.67
N LEU A 24 0.63 -12.55 -1.12
CA LEU A 24 1.47 -12.73 0.06
C LEU A 24 0.62 -12.96 1.32
N PHE A 25 -0.36 -12.10 1.59
CA PHE A 25 -1.15 -12.17 2.82
C PHE A 25 -1.98 -13.46 2.90
N PRO A 26 -2.68 -13.92 1.84
CA PRO A 26 -3.36 -15.21 1.87
C PRO A 26 -2.42 -16.36 2.23
N LYS A 27 -1.20 -16.34 1.67
CA LYS A 27 -0.22 -17.38 1.95
C LYS A 27 0.29 -17.35 3.39
N MET A 28 0.56 -16.16 3.92
CA MET A 28 0.92 -16.01 5.33
C MET A 28 -0.22 -16.49 6.23
N VAL A 29 -1.49 -16.29 5.86
CA VAL A 29 -2.64 -16.82 6.61
C VAL A 29 -2.68 -18.35 6.59
N GLU A 30 -2.33 -19.01 5.48
CA GLU A 30 -2.14 -20.47 5.47
C GLU A 30 -1.05 -20.94 6.46
N LYS A 31 -0.09 -20.07 6.80
CA LYS A 31 0.95 -20.32 7.81
C LYS A 31 0.54 -19.91 9.24
N GLY A 32 -0.73 -19.57 9.46
CA GLY A 32 -1.29 -19.28 10.80
C GLY A 32 -1.34 -17.79 11.17
N PHE A 33 -1.10 -16.89 10.23
CA PHE A 33 -1.34 -15.46 10.43
C PHE A 33 -2.84 -15.13 10.30
N SER A 34 -3.23 -13.90 10.63
CA SER A 34 -4.64 -13.49 10.64
C SER A 34 -4.86 -12.17 9.89
N PHE A 35 -5.94 -12.11 9.12
CA PHE A 35 -6.45 -10.85 8.54
C PHE A 35 -7.11 -9.93 9.57
N GLN A 36 -7.47 -10.45 10.75
CA GLN A 36 -8.20 -9.71 11.78
C GLN A 36 -7.29 -9.18 12.90
N GLN A 37 -6.08 -9.74 13.04
CA GLN A 37 -5.14 -9.33 14.07
C GLN A 37 -3.69 -9.52 13.61
N GLY A 38 -2.78 -8.77 14.23
CA GLY A 38 -1.34 -8.88 13.95
C GLY A 38 -0.93 -8.11 12.68
N PRO A 39 0.25 -8.43 12.11
CA PRO A 39 0.89 -7.59 11.12
C PRO A 39 0.06 -7.43 9.84
N ILE A 40 -0.58 -8.49 9.33
CA ILE A 40 -1.42 -8.40 8.13
C ILE A 40 -2.60 -7.45 8.34
N ALA A 41 -3.29 -7.53 9.48
CA ALA A 41 -4.41 -6.65 9.78
C ALA A 41 -3.98 -5.16 9.82
N VAL A 42 -2.80 -4.88 10.38
CA VAL A 42 -2.23 -3.52 10.39
C VAL A 42 -1.94 -3.04 8.96
N MET A 43 -1.36 -3.89 8.12
CA MET A 43 -1.07 -3.57 6.72
C MET A 43 -2.34 -3.30 5.90
N MET A 44 -3.38 -4.13 6.06
CA MET A 44 -4.68 -3.90 5.41
C MET A 44 -5.31 -2.57 5.83
N ASN A 45 -5.19 -2.19 7.10
CA ASN A 45 -5.67 -0.91 7.59
C ASN A 45 -4.88 0.25 6.97
N ASP A 46 -3.56 0.16 6.92
CA ASP A 46 -2.72 1.16 6.26
C ASP A 46 -3.08 1.31 4.78
N HIS A 47 -3.28 0.20 4.04
CA HIS A 47 -3.68 0.28 2.63
C HIS A 47 -5.01 1.02 2.47
N ALA A 48 -6.00 0.71 3.31
CA ALA A 48 -7.29 1.38 3.30
C ALA A 48 -7.17 2.88 3.63
N GLU A 49 -6.35 3.24 4.62
CA GLU A 49 -6.09 4.63 4.98
C GLU A 49 -5.34 5.38 3.87
N GLY A 50 -4.36 4.75 3.23
CA GLY A 50 -3.64 5.28 2.08
C GLY A 50 -4.58 5.60 0.93
N ARG A 51 -5.50 4.66 0.60
CA ARG A 51 -6.56 4.88 -0.41
C ARG A 51 -7.47 6.05 -0.05
N ASN A 52 -7.79 6.25 1.23
CA ASN A 52 -8.60 7.38 1.69
C ASN A 52 -7.88 8.73 1.48
N PHE A 53 -6.59 8.84 1.81
CA PHE A 53 -5.83 10.06 1.54
C PHE A 53 -5.78 10.38 0.05
N VAL A 54 -5.52 9.38 -0.80
CA VAL A 54 -5.44 9.55 -2.26
C VAL A 54 -6.77 10.02 -2.84
N LYS A 55 -7.88 9.44 -2.37
CA LYS A 55 -9.23 9.90 -2.71
C LYS A 55 -9.44 11.36 -2.33
N GLY A 56 -9.08 11.73 -1.09
CA GLY A 56 -9.17 13.12 -0.61
C GLY A 56 -8.33 14.11 -1.43
N ILE A 57 -7.12 13.72 -1.85
CA ILE A 57 -6.29 14.54 -2.77
C ILE A 57 -7.01 14.72 -4.10
N SER A 58 -7.54 13.64 -4.70
CA SER A 58 -8.19 13.68 -6.02
C SER A 58 -9.45 14.56 -6.02
N GLU A 59 -10.29 14.42 -4.99
CA GLU A 59 -11.50 15.24 -4.82
C GLU A 59 -11.15 16.72 -4.61
N ALA A 60 -10.20 17.04 -3.73
CA ALA A 60 -9.79 18.41 -3.46
C ALA A 60 -9.10 19.06 -4.68
N VAL A 61 -8.30 18.31 -5.45
CA VAL A 61 -7.72 18.80 -6.71
C VAL A 61 -8.80 19.11 -7.74
N SER A 62 -9.84 18.29 -7.83
CA SER A 62 -10.97 18.52 -8.75
C SER A 62 -11.73 19.80 -8.41
N LEU A 63 -12.00 20.05 -7.12
CA LEU A 63 -12.62 21.29 -6.64
C LEU A 63 -11.71 22.51 -6.81
N TYR A 64 -10.41 22.35 -6.62
CA TYR A 64 -9.45 23.43 -6.85
C TYR A 64 -9.47 23.88 -8.31
N LYS A 65 -9.52 22.93 -9.25
CA LYS A 65 -9.61 23.19 -10.69
C LYS A 65 -10.91 23.89 -11.10
N SER A 66 -12.01 23.67 -10.38
CA SER A 66 -13.27 24.40 -10.63
C SER A 66 -13.31 25.81 -10.02
N GLY A 67 -12.19 26.28 -9.45
CA GLY A 67 -12.01 27.63 -8.92
C GLY A 67 -12.20 27.75 -7.42
N ASN A 68 -12.53 26.66 -6.71
CA ASN A 68 -12.62 26.70 -5.26
C ASN A 68 -11.23 26.65 -4.62
N THR A 69 -10.69 27.82 -4.26
CA THR A 69 -9.36 27.91 -3.66
C THR A 69 -9.28 27.53 -2.18
N SER A 70 -10.42 27.38 -1.48
CA SER A 70 -10.43 27.06 -0.04
C SER A 70 -9.92 25.64 0.26
N VAL A 71 -9.98 24.73 -0.71
CA VAL A 71 -9.60 23.31 -0.57
C VAL A 71 -8.08 23.07 -0.59
N LYS A 72 -7.26 24.12 -0.75
CA LYS A 72 -5.79 24.00 -0.71
C LYS A 72 -5.29 23.35 0.58
N VAL A 73 -5.94 23.68 1.70
CA VAL A 73 -5.61 23.12 3.02
C VAL A 73 -5.90 21.61 3.04
N ASP A 74 -6.98 21.16 2.42
CA ASP A 74 -7.33 19.74 2.34
C ASP A 74 -6.35 18.96 1.47
N ILE A 75 -5.92 19.53 0.33
CA ILE A 75 -4.86 18.93 -0.50
C ILE A 75 -3.60 18.71 0.35
N LEU A 76 -3.13 19.76 1.03
CA LEU A 76 -1.90 19.69 1.84
C LEU A 76 -2.05 18.66 2.98
N LYS A 77 -3.18 18.69 3.70
CA LYS A 77 -3.45 17.77 4.80
C LYS A 77 -3.42 16.31 4.34
N ASN A 78 -4.09 15.98 3.23
CA ASN A 78 -4.11 14.61 2.74
C ASN A 78 -2.73 14.18 2.20
N MET A 79 -1.99 15.07 1.55
CA MET A 79 -0.62 14.76 1.10
C MET A 79 0.34 14.48 2.26
N LEU A 80 0.30 15.32 3.31
CA LEU A 80 1.15 15.11 4.48
C LEU A 80 0.77 13.82 5.23
N GLY A 81 -0.53 13.57 5.43
CA GLY A 81 -1.01 12.33 6.02
C GLY A 81 -0.58 11.09 5.24
N TYR A 82 -0.68 11.13 3.91
CA TYR A 82 -0.19 10.05 3.05
C TYR A 82 1.32 9.81 3.18
N ILE A 83 2.13 10.88 3.24
CA ILE A 83 3.58 10.77 3.41
C ILE A 83 3.95 10.13 4.76
N GLU A 84 3.30 10.56 5.84
CA GLU A 84 3.54 10.02 7.17
C GLU A 84 3.15 8.55 7.25
N LEU A 85 1.96 8.21 6.74
CA LEU A 85 1.49 6.83 6.65
C LEU A 85 2.47 5.96 5.86
N LEU A 86 2.85 6.36 4.65
CA LEU A 86 3.69 5.55 3.77
C LEU A 86 5.09 5.29 4.36
N ARG A 87 5.66 6.26 5.08
CA ARG A 87 6.94 6.06 5.77
C ARG A 87 6.85 4.99 6.86
N ALA A 88 5.82 5.08 7.71
CA ALA A 88 5.59 4.09 8.75
C ALA A 88 5.24 2.72 8.15
N HIS A 89 4.49 2.70 7.06
CA HIS A 89 4.12 1.50 6.31
C HIS A 89 5.36 0.74 5.82
N ILE A 90 6.25 1.42 5.09
CA ILE A 90 7.49 0.85 4.55
C ILE A 90 8.39 0.32 5.67
N GLU A 91 8.42 0.98 6.83
CA GLU A 91 9.17 0.48 7.99
C GLU A 91 8.60 -0.84 8.51
N LYS A 92 7.27 -0.93 8.65
CA LYS A 92 6.56 -2.13 9.10
C LYS A 92 6.74 -3.30 8.13
N GLU A 93 6.68 -3.03 6.82
CA GLU A 93 6.95 -4.01 5.76
C GLU A 93 8.35 -4.62 5.92
N ASN A 94 9.37 -3.76 5.82
CA ASN A 94 10.76 -4.19 5.71
C ASN A 94 11.30 -4.83 7.00
N ASN A 95 10.87 -4.32 8.16
CA ASN A 95 11.46 -4.73 9.43
C ASN A 95 10.64 -5.77 10.18
N ILE A 96 9.35 -5.93 9.86
CA ILE A 96 8.46 -6.83 10.58
C ILE A 96 7.84 -7.83 9.61
N LEU A 97 6.99 -7.37 8.69
CA LEU A 97 6.15 -8.24 7.87
C LEU A 97 6.97 -9.19 7.00
N PHE A 98 7.93 -8.67 6.23
CA PHE A 98 8.74 -9.49 5.33
C PHE A 98 9.64 -10.46 6.09
N ARG A 99 10.21 -10.04 7.23
CA ARG A 99 10.99 -10.96 8.07
C ARG A 99 10.16 -12.09 8.67
N MET A 100 8.89 -11.83 8.95
CA MET A 100 7.95 -12.86 9.40
C MET A 100 7.55 -13.80 8.25
N ALA A 101 7.36 -13.26 7.05
CA ALA A 101 7.11 -14.05 5.84
C ALA A 101 8.30 -14.97 5.52
N ASP A 102 9.53 -14.46 5.54
CA ASP A 102 10.76 -15.22 5.27
C ASP A 102 10.95 -16.40 6.23
N LYS A 103 10.49 -16.26 7.49
CA LYS A 103 10.54 -17.35 8.48
C LYS A 103 9.43 -18.37 8.33
N ALA A 104 8.30 -17.98 7.75
CA ALA A 104 7.10 -18.80 7.66
C ALA A 104 7.00 -19.58 6.34
N LEU A 105 7.56 -19.03 5.26
CA LEU A 105 7.51 -19.60 3.91
C LEU A 105 8.75 -20.46 3.63
N THR A 106 8.57 -21.59 2.94
CA THR A 106 9.68 -22.41 2.47
C THR A 106 10.44 -21.74 1.33
N ASP A 107 11.67 -22.16 1.06
CA ASP A 107 12.47 -21.64 -0.06
C ASP A 107 11.76 -21.81 -1.42
N GLU A 108 11.00 -22.90 -1.60
CA GLU A 108 10.20 -23.15 -2.80
C GLU A 108 9.05 -22.14 -2.92
N GLU A 109 8.32 -21.89 -1.84
CA GLU A 109 7.26 -20.89 -1.79
C GLU A 109 7.84 -19.49 -2.04
N GLN A 110 8.96 -19.14 -1.40
CA GLN A 110 9.65 -17.86 -1.62
C GLN A 110 10.09 -17.69 -3.08
N ASN A 111 10.65 -18.74 -3.71
CA ASN A 111 11.03 -18.69 -5.12
C ASN A 111 9.83 -18.53 -6.05
N TYR A 112 8.71 -19.20 -5.76
CA TYR A 112 7.46 -18.97 -6.47
C TYR A 112 7.05 -17.51 -6.39
N TYR A 113 7.06 -16.89 -5.20
CA TYR A 113 6.70 -15.49 -5.05
C TYR A 113 7.70 -14.57 -5.74
N GLN A 114 9.01 -14.75 -5.58
CA GLN A 114 10.00 -13.93 -6.27
C GLN A 114 9.84 -13.99 -7.80
N THR A 115 9.48 -15.15 -8.36
CA THR A 115 9.31 -15.32 -9.81
C THR A 115 7.97 -14.76 -10.29
N SER A 116 6.90 -15.00 -9.53
CA SER A 116 5.55 -14.48 -9.77
C SER A 116 5.47 -12.95 -9.60
N LEU A 117 6.22 -12.39 -8.65
CA LEU A 117 6.32 -10.95 -8.39
C LEU A 117 7.17 -10.24 -9.46
N LYS A 118 8.20 -10.90 -10.01
CA LYS A 118 9.06 -10.40 -11.09
C LYS A 118 8.38 -10.40 -12.47
N SER A 119 7.52 -11.38 -12.77
CA SER A 119 6.85 -11.47 -14.09
C SER A 119 5.81 -10.36 -14.34
N TRP A 120 5.36 -9.68 -13.29
CA TRP A 120 4.42 -8.54 -13.34
C TRP A 120 5.11 -7.19 -13.05
N LYS A 121 6.28 -6.98 -13.68
CA LYS A 121 7.10 -5.75 -13.72
C LYS A 121 7.32 -5.07 -12.36
N THR A 122 8.29 -5.63 -11.64
CA THR A 122 9.20 -5.05 -10.62
C THR A 122 8.66 -3.98 -9.66
N ILE A 123 8.69 -4.31 -8.37
CA ILE A 123 8.55 -3.40 -7.24
C ILE A 123 9.94 -3.35 -6.60
N LEU A 124 10.57 -2.18 -6.70
CA LEU A 124 11.96 -1.86 -6.32
C LEU A 124 13.06 -2.61 -7.09
#